data_AF-A0A4U8SDN5-F1
#
_entry.id   AF-A0A4U8SDN5-F1
#
_cell.length_a   1.000
_cell.length_b   1.000
_cell.length_c   1.000
_cell.angle_alpha   90.00
_cell.angle_beta   90.00
_cell.angle_gamma   90.00
#
_symmetry.space_group_name_H-M   'P 1'
#
loop_
_entity.id
_entity.type
_entity.pdbx_description
1 polymer ?
#
loop_
_entity_poly.entity_id
_entity_poly.type
_entity_poly.pdbx_seq_one_letter_code
_entity_poly.pdbx_strand_id
1 'polypeptide(L)'
;MANYVYGDKNGNQGGDDGWNFRGRGIIQLTGRNNYTAFQNYYNNSNPNDKKDFLNNENHRNEITTNGKFALLSAVYFWNARTYPSQGVIATWRGKYLYQIADDKDNGNIITKEKDNDSKQEIGLTQTQRVMSKLINGGYHGLTDRRDAHNRIKNAELFKGFK
;
A
#
# COMPACT_ATOMS: atom_id res chain seq x y z
N MET A 1 -17.98 17.19 0.18
CA MET A 1 -17.00 17.07 1.29
C MET A 1 -15.69 16.37 0.90
N ALA A 2 -15.62 15.56 -0.18
CA ALA A 2 -14.37 14.92 -0.64
C ALA A 2 -13.41 15.86 -1.41
N ASN A 3 -13.95 16.88 -2.11
CA ASN A 3 -13.13 17.78 -2.94
C ASN A 3 -12.22 18.72 -2.13
N TYR A 4 -12.57 19.08 -0.89
CA TYR A 4 -11.79 20.04 -0.09
C TYR A 4 -10.60 19.40 0.65
N VAL A 5 -10.60 18.09 0.86
CA VAL A 5 -9.55 17.39 1.63
C VAL A 5 -8.45 16.81 0.71
N TYR A 6 -8.76 16.60 -0.58
CA TYR A 6 -7.87 15.94 -1.53
C TYR A 6 -7.50 16.77 -2.78
N GLY A 7 -7.99 18.00 -2.94
CA GLY A 7 -7.86 18.80 -4.16
C GLY A 7 -6.44 18.90 -4.74
N ASP A 8 -5.42 19.00 -3.88
CA ASP A 8 -4.02 19.25 -4.28
C ASP A 8 -3.03 18.16 -3.82
N LYS A 9 -3.54 17.03 -3.29
CA LYS A 9 -2.68 15.93 -2.80
C LYS A 9 -2.58 14.82 -3.83
N ASN A 10 -1.38 14.23 -3.92
CA ASN A 10 -1.10 13.07 -4.76
C ASN A 10 -1.38 13.29 -6.26
N GLY A 11 -1.07 14.49 -6.76
CA GLY A 11 -1.19 14.89 -8.16
C GLY A 11 -2.61 15.21 -8.62
N ASN A 12 -3.56 15.32 -7.71
CA ASN A 12 -4.87 15.87 -8.02
C ASN A 12 -4.74 17.34 -8.48
N GLN A 13 -5.59 17.74 -9.41
CA GLN A 13 -5.55 19.04 -10.08
C GLN A 13 -6.80 19.88 -9.74
N GLY A 14 -7.42 19.64 -8.59
CA GLY A 14 -8.72 20.23 -8.23
C GLY A 14 -9.90 19.66 -9.02
N GLY A 15 -11.02 20.40 -9.06
CA GLY A 15 -12.26 19.97 -9.72
C GLY A 15 -12.83 18.68 -9.12
N ASP A 16 -13.14 17.71 -9.99
CA ASP A 16 -13.74 16.43 -9.62
C ASP A 16 -12.73 15.35 -9.20
N ASP A 17 -11.43 15.68 -9.12
CA ASP A 17 -10.37 14.70 -8.79
C ASP A 17 -10.58 14.02 -7.44
N GLY A 18 -11.11 14.76 -6.45
CA GLY A 18 -11.43 14.21 -5.14
C GLY A 18 -12.48 13.08 -5.22
N TRP A 19 -13.48 13.23 -6.10
CA TRP A 19 -14.47 12.20 -6.36
C TRP A 19 -13.94 11.11 -7.28
N ASN A 20 -13.33 11.49 -8.40
CA ASN A 20 -12.87 10.57 -9.44
C ASN A 20 -11.79 9.62 -8.92
N PHE A 21 -10.84 10.12 -8.13
CA PHE A 21 -9.71 9.36 -7.59
C PHE A 21 -9.80 9.09 -6.09
N ARG A 22 -11.03 8.98 -5.56
CA ARG A 22 -11.29 8.47 -4.20
C ARG A 22 -10.72 7.06 -4.00
N GLY A 23 -10.51 6.67 -2.75
CA GLY A 23 -10.01 5.35 -2.37
C GLY A 23 -10.87 4.20 -2.91
N ARG A 24 -10.24 3.23 -3.57
CA ARG A 24 -10.86 2.00 -4.09
C ARG A 24 -10.00 0.76 -3.88
N GLY A 25 -10.63 -0.41 -3.88
CA GLY A 25 -9.95 -1.71 -3.79
C GLY A 25 -9.31 -2.01 -2.42
N ILE A 26 -8.51 -3.08 -2.38
CA ILE A 26 -7.97 -3.67 -1.14
C ILE A 26 -7.01 -2.70 -0.43
N ILE A 27 -6.17 -2.00 -1.19
CA ILE A 27 -5.15 -1.09 -0.64
C ILE A 27 -5.61 0.36 -0.54
N GLN A 28 -6.89 0.65 -0.81
CA GLN A 28 -7.43 2.01 -0.89
C GLN A 28 -6.62 2.90 -1.85
N LEU A 29 -6.50 2.47 -3.12
CA LEU A 29 -5.81 3.23 -4.16
C LEU A 29 -6.47 4.62 -4.31
N THR A 30 -5.72 5.68 -4.02
CA THR A 30 -6.24 7.05 -3.88
C THR A 30 -5.36 8.08 -4.58
N GLY A 31 -5.96 9.06 -5.24
CA GLY A 31 -5.33 10.21 -5.88
C GLY A 31 -4.82 9.92 -7.30
N ARG A 32 -4.88 10.95 -8.17
CA ARG A 32 -4.62 10.86 -9.61
C ARG A 32 -3.30 10.19 -9.94
N ASN A 33 -2.20 10.56 -9.28
CA ASN A 33 -0.88 9.97 -9.56
C ASN A 33 -0.87 8.44 -9.39
N ASN A 34 -1.53 7.93 -8.34
CA ASN A 34 -1.61 6.50 -8.10
C ASN A 34 -2.48 5.79 -9.13
N TYR A 35 -3.58 6.40 -9.57
CA TYR A 35 -4.41 5.86 -10.65
C TYR A 35 -3.64 5.83 -11.98
N THR A 36 -2.91 6.90 -12.30
CA THR A 36 -2.05 6.97 -13.51
C THR A 36 -0.99 5.87 -13.49
N ALA A 37 -0.27 5.73 -12.39
CA ALA A 37 0.79 4.73 -12.27
C ALA A 37 0.24 3.30 -12.30
N PHE A 38 -0.91 3.03 -11.65
CA PHE A 38 -1.58 1.74 -11.73
C PHE A 38 -2.06 1.42 -13.16
N GLN A 39 -2.63 2.40 -13.87
CA GLN A 39 -3.01 2.25 -15.27
C GLN A 39 -1.83 1.86 -16.14
N ASN A 40 -0.71 2.56 -15.99
CA ASN A 40 0.51 2.27 -16.74
C ASN A 40 1.03 0.86 -16.42
N TYR A 41 1.09 0.49 -15.14
CA TYR A 41 1.47 -0.86 -14.71
C TYR A 41 0.59 -1.95 -15.35
N TYR A 42 -0.73 -1.77 -15.29
CA TYR A 42 -1.69 -2.70 -15.87
C TYR A 42 -1.56 -2.80 -17.39
N ASN A 43 -1.57 -1.66 -18.09
CA ASN A 43 -1.55 -1.61 -19.55
C ASN A 43 -0.22 -2.09 -20.15
N ASN A 44 0.90 -1.86 -19.47
CA ASN A 44 2.20 -2.40 -19.89
C ASN A 44 2.23 -3.93 -19.80
N SER A 45 1.56 -4.50 -18.80
CA SER A 45 1.45 -5.95 -18.61
C SER A 45 0.35 -6.58 -19.47
N ASN A 46 -0.60 -5.79 -19.97
CA ASN A 46 -1.78 -6.24 -20.72
C ASN A 46 -1.98 -5.38 -21.98
N PRO A 47 -1.07 -5.44 -22.97
CA PRO A 47 -1.11 -4.56 -24.15
C PRO A 47 -2.37 -4.72 -25.01
N ASN A 48 -3.01 -5.90 -24.96
CA ASN A 48 -4.21 -6.25 -25.73
C ASN A 48 -5.53 -6.02 -24.97
N ASP A 49 -5.48 -5.69 -23.68
CA ASP A 49 -6.64 -5.40 -22.83
C ASP A 49 -6.33 -4.14 -22.01
N LYS A 50 -6.27 -3.00 -22.69
CA LYS A 50 -5.96 -1.73 -22.02
C LYS A 50 -7.17 -1.20 -21.27
N LYS A 51 -6.91 -0.65 -20.09
CA LYS A 51 -7.89 0.07 -19.27
C LYS A 51 -7.52 1.54 -19.17
N ASP A 52 -8.56 2.36 -19.13
CA ASP A 52 -8.45 3.81 -18.88
C ASP A 52 -9.07 4.14 -17.52
N PHE A 53 -8.28 4.02 -16.46
CA PHE A 53 -8.67 4.37 -15.10
C PHE A 53 -8.64 5.89 -14.85
N LEU A 54 -8.22 6.71 -15.81
CA LEU A 54 -8.22 8.17 -15.64
C LEU A 54 -9.50 8.79 -16.17
N ASN A 55 -9.96 8.39 -17.35
CA ASN A 55 -11.07 9.06 -18.03
C ASN A 55 -12.35 8.20 -18.11
N ASN A 56 -12.27 6.89 -17.84
CA ASN A 56 -13.44 6.01 -17.88
C ASN A 56 -13.92 5.63 -16.47
N GLU A 57 -15.13 6.05 -16.10
CA GLU A 57 -15.71 5.76 -14.78
C GLU A 57 -15.95 4.28 -14.54
N ASN A 58 -16.41 3.53 -15.54
CA ASN A 58 -16.64 2.09 -15.40
C ASN A 58 -15.33 1.36 -15.08
N HIS A 59 -14.24 1.71 -15.77
CA HIS A 59 -12.92 1.17 -15.46
C HIS A 59 -12.47 1.53 -14.04
N ARG A 60 -12.66 2.78 -13.58
CA ARG A 60 -12.37 3.14 -12.18
C ARG A 60 -13.18 2.30 -11.20
N ASN A 61 -14.46 2.07 -11.49
CA ASN A 61 -15.36 1.32 -10.62
C ASN A 61 -15.03 -0.19 -10.59
N GLU A 62 -14.43 -0.74 -11.64
CA GLU A 62 -13.92 -2.12 -11.65
C GLU A 62 -12.89 -2.39 -10.55
N ILE A 63 -12.12 -1.38 -10.09
CA ILE A 63 -11.19 -1.53 -8.95
C ILE A 63 -11.94 -1.92 -7.66
N THR A 64 -13.21 -1.52 -7.54
CA THR A 64 -14.07 -1.86 -6.40
C THR A 64 -14.92 -3.10 -6.68
N THR A 65 -15.47 -3.25 -7.89
CA THR A 65 -16.49 -4.26 -8.20
C THR A 65 -15.93 -5.55 -8.78
N ASN A 66 -14.66 -5.57 -9.18
CA ASN A 66 -14.04 -6.75 -9.79
C ASN A 66 -12.77 -7.16 -9.03
N GLY A 67 -12.81 -8.37 -8.46
CA GLY A 67 -11.73 -8.93 -7.65
C GLY A 67 -10.37 -8.96 -8.34
N LYS A 68 -10.32 -9.13 -9.68
CA LYS A 68 -9.07 -9.07 -10.45
C LYS A 68 -8.39 -7.71 -10.30
N PHE A 69 -9.13 -6.63 -10.53
CA PHE A 69 -8.58 -5.27 -10.46
C PHE A 69 -8.35 -4.81 -9.02
N ALA A 70 -9.20 -5.23 -8.09
CA ALA A 70 -8.98 -5.02 -6.66
C ALA A 70 -7.65 -5.65 -6.20
N LEU A 71 -7.36 -6.88 -6.62
CA LEU A 71 -6.11 -7.57 -6.30
C LEU A 71 -4.92 -6.96 -7.04
N LEU A 72 -5.02 -6.74 -8.36
CA LEU A 72 -3.92 -6.17 -9.15
C LEU A 72 -3.51 -4.77 -8.68
N SER A 73 -4.46 -3.94 -8.23
CA SER A 73 -4.13 -2.62 -7.67
C SER A 73 -3.32 -2.72 -6.37
N ALA A 74 -3.61 -3.73 -5.54
CA ALA A 74 -2.85 -4.01 -4.33
C ALA A 74 -1.44 -4.58 -4.65
N VAL A 75 -1.35 -5.48 -5.63
CA VAL A 75 -0.08 -6.05 -6.10
C VAL A 75 0.81 -4.94 -6.68
N TYR A 76 0.27 -4.08 -7.54
CA TYR A 76 0.97 -2.91 -8.05
C TYR A 76 1.56 -2.07 -6.91
N PHE A 77 0.74 -1.73 -5.92
CA PHE A 77 1.16 -0.86 -4.83
C PHE A 77 2.34 -1.47 -4.04
N TRP A 78 2.32 -2.78 -3.82
CA TRP A 78 3.40 -3.51 -3.17
C TRP A 78 4.67 -3.63 -4.03
N ASN A 79 4.51 -3.78 -5.35
CA ASN A 79 5.63 -3.88 -6.29
C ASN A 79 6.26 -2.52 -6.62
N ALA A 80 5.55 -1.42 -6.43
CA ALA A 80 6.06 -0.07 -6.69
C ALA A 80 6.86 0.51 -5.50
N ARG A 81 6.74 -0.07 -4.30
CA ARG A 81 7.37 0.46 -3.09
C ARG A 81 8.63 -0.32 -2.73
N THR A 82 9.70 0.44 -2.54
CA THR A 82 10.96 -0.05 -1.99
C THR A 82 11.22 0.60 -0.64
N TYR A 83 12.07 -0.04 0.17
CA TYR A 83 12.61 0.59 1.35
C TYR A 83 13.55 1.74 0.94
N PRO A 84 13.44 2.93 1.57
CA PRO A 84 14.18 4.12 1.17
C PRO A 84 15.70 3.91 1.11
N SER A 85 16.36 4.54 0.14
CA SER A 85 17.83 4.49 -0.02
C SER A 85 18.60 5.03 1.19
N GLN A 86 17.98 5.93 1.95
CA GLN A 86 18.52 6.51 3.19
C GLN A 86 17.93 5.87 4.46
N GLY A 87 17.31 4.69 4.35
CA GLY A 87 16.74 4.00 5.49
C GLY A 87 17.80 3.51 6.50
N VAL A 88 17.41 3.41 7.78
CA VAL A 88 18.29 3.05 8.90
C VAL A 88 18.90 1.64 8.73
N ILE A 89 18.15 0.69 8.17
CA ILE A 89 18.64 -0.66 7.96
C ILE A 89 19.33 -0.74 6.60
N ALA A 90 20.66 -0.72 6.61
CA ALA A 90 21.45 -0.66 5.38
C ALA A 90 21.16 -1.82 4.42
N THR A 91 20.98 -3.04 4.95
CA THR A 91 20.69 -4.26 4.17
C THR A 91 19.32 -4.26 3.49
N TRP A 92 18.42 -3.34 3.86
CA TRP A 92 17.09 -3.21 3.25
C TRP A 92 17.03 -2.16 2.14
N ARG A 93 18.00 -1.25 2.06
CA ARG A 93 17.99 -0.12 1.11
C ARG A 93 17.76 -0.60 -0.32
N GLY A 94 16.74 -0.06 -0.98
CA GLY A 94 16.38 -0.42 -2.36
C GLY A 94 15.65 -1.76 -2.53
N LYS A 95 15.52 -2.58 -1.48
CA LYS A 95 14.71 -3.80 -1.56
C LYS A 95 13.24 -3.45 -1.63
N TYR A 96 12.49 -4.23 -2.41
CA TYR A 96 11.04 -4.18 -2.38
C TYR A 96 10.53 -4.57 -1.01
N LEU A 97 9.40 -3.98 -0.61
CA LEU A 97 8.83 -4.22 0.70
C LEU A 97 8.51 -5.70 0.94
N TYR A 98 8.08 -6.44 -0.08
CA TYR A 98 7.78 -7.87 0.07
C TYR A 98 9.04 -8.70 0.38
N GLN A 99 10.22 -8.26 -0.05
CA GLN A 99 11.49 -8.95 0.22
C GLN A 99 11.93 -8.82 1.68
N ILE A 100 11.44 -7.80 2.39
CA ILE A 100 11.79 -7.53 3.80
C ILE A 100 10.63 -7.86 4.76
N ALA A 101 9.50 -8.33 4.23
CA ALA A 101 8.26 -8.59 4.98
C ALA A 101 8.36 -9.74 6.01
N ASP A 102 9.38 -10.61 5.88
CA ASP A 102 9.71 -11.65 6.86
C ASP A 102 11.24 -11.80 7.05
N ASP A 103 12.00 -10.69 6.95
CA ASP A 103 13.43 -10.71 7.26
C ASP A 103 13.61 -10.98 8.77
N LYS A 104 14.11 -12.16 9.11
CA LYS A 104 14.24 -12.58 10.52
C LYS A 104 15.43 -11.93 11.22
N ASP A 105 16.48 -11.61 10.47
CA ASP A 105 17.76 -11.15 11.02
C ASP A 105 17.66 -9.67 11.43
N ASN A 106 17.07 -8.85 10.56
CA ASN A 106 16.94 -7.42 10.77
C ASN A 106 15.51 -7.03 11.19
N GLY A 107 14.52 -7.85 10.84
CA GLY A 107 13.12 -7.50 10.98
C GLY A 107 12.51 -7.86 12.33
N ASN A 108 12.99 -8.90 13.03
CA ASN A 108 12.40 -9.37 14.29
C ASN A 108 12.78 -8.53 15.52
N ILE A 109 13.64 -7.52 15.39
CA ILE A 109 13.95 -6.60 16.50
C ILE A 109 12.67 -5.87 16.90
N ILE A 110 12.28 -5.99 18.17
CA ILE A 110 11.06 -5.36 18.69
C ILE A 110 11.37 -3.92 19.10
N THR A 111 10.56 -3.00 18.60
CA THR A 111 10.50 -1.59 18.98
C THR A 111 9.13 -1.29 19.56
N LYS A 112 9.06 -0.34 20.49
CA LYS A 112 7.77 0.11 21.02
C LYS A 112 7.32 1.34 20.27
N GLU A 113 6.05 1.36 19.88
CA GLU A 113 5.43 2.49 19.19
C GLU A 113 4.01 2.69 19.73
N LYS A 114 3.53 3.93 19.71
CA LYS A 114 2.17 4.28 20.13
C LYS A 114 1.22 4.13 18.95
N ASP A 115 0.17 3.33 19.11
CA ASP A 115 -0.94 3.28 18.17
C ASP A 115 -1.78 4.55 18.34
N ASN A 116 -1.94 5.32 17.26
CA ASN A 116 -2.65 6.58 17.29
C ASN A 116 -4.16 6.42 17.47
N ASP A 117 -4.73 5.25 17.18
CA ASP A 117 -6.16 5.01 17.35
C ASP A 117 -6.49 4.60 18.78
N SER A 118 -5.86 3.52 19.27
CA SER A 118 -6.08 3.02 20.63
C SER A 118 -5.36 3.82 21.72
N LYS A 119 -4.38 4.65 21.33
CA LYS A 119 -3.46 5.38 22.22
C LYS A 119 -2.56 4.47 23.08
N GLN A 120 -2.53 3.17 22.81
CA GLN A 120 -1.71 2.21 23.56
C GLN A 120 -0.29 2.11 22.98
N GLU A 121 0.68 1.86 23.85
CA GLU A 121 2.03 1.46 23.46
C GLU A 121 2.02 -0.03 23.12
N ILE A 122 2.50 -0.38 21.93
CA ILE A 122 2.56 -1.75 21.47
C ILE A 122 3.96 -2.11 20.99
N GLY A 123 4.35 -3.38 21.20
CA GLY A 123 5.56 -3.93 20.60
C GLY A 123 5.33 -4.26 19.12
N LEU A 124 6.20 -3.75 18.25
CA LEU A 124 6.24 -4.03 16.83
C LEU A 124 7.63 -4.54 16.45
N THR A 125 7.67 -5.61 15.68
CA THR A 125 8.88 -5.96 14.93
C THR A 125 9.25 -4.81 13.99
N GLN A 126 10.54 -4.61 13.72
CA GLN A 126 11.02 -3.57 12.83
C GLN A 126 10.39 -3.66 11.44
N THR A 127 10.13 -4.87 10.95
CA THR A 127 9.37 -5.09 9.71
C THR A 127 7.95 -4.54 9.83
N GLN A 128 7.18 -4.92 10.86
CA GLN A 128 5.80 -4.42 11.04
C GLN A 128 5.73 -2.90 11.11
N ARG A 129 6.69 -2.29 11.82
CA ARG A 129 6.82 -0.84 11.94
C ARG A 129 7.11 -0.17 10.60
N VAL A 130 8.14 -0.63 9.90
CA VAL A 130 8.55 -0.06 8.60
C VAL A 130 7.44 -0.20 7.58
N MET A 131 6.83 -1.38 7.49
CA MET A 131 5.73 -1.65 6.58
C MET A 131 4.53 -0.74 6.83
N SER A 132 4.10 -0.62 8.09
CA SER A 132 2.95 0.21 8.45
C SER A 132 3.18 1.69 8.08
N LYS A 133 4.38 2.21 8.37
CA LYS A 133 4.75 3.59 8.03
C LYS A 133 4.82 3.83 6.53
N LEU A 134 5.48 2.93 5.80
CA LEU A 134 5.69 3.13 4.36
C LEU A 134 4.41 2.93 3.55
N ILE A 135 3.47 2.09 3.99
CA ILE A 135 2.20 1.86 3.28
C ILE A 135 1.18 2.94 3.65
N ASN A 136 0.98 3.21 4.93
CA ASN A 136 -0.12 4.08 5.39
C ASN A 136 0.31 5.48 5.84
N GLY A 137 1.61 5.77 5.86
CA GLY A 137 2.12 7.09 6.18
C GLY A 137 1.98 7.49 7.66
N GLY A 138 1.74 6.55 8.57
CA GLY A 138 1.51 6.89 9.97
C GLY A 138 1.35 5.69 10.91
N TYR A 139 0.82 6.00 12.09
CA TYR A 139 0.72 5.11 13.25
C TYR A 139 -0.72 4.75 13.62
N HIS A 140 -1.63 4.80 12.64
CA HIS A 140 -3.03 4.43 12.84
C HIS A 140 -3.25 2.94 12.52
N GLY A 141 -3.98 2.24 13.39
CA GLY A 141 -4.32 0.83 13.31
C GLY A 141 -3.10 -0.09 13.42
N LEU A 142 -2.09 0.30 14.20
CA LEU A 142 -0.86 -0.51 14.30
C LEU A 142 -1.12 -1.88 14.93
N THR A 143 -2.03 -1.93 15.90
CA THR A 143 -2.41 -3.17 16.58
C THR A 143 -2.98 -4.18 15.57
N ASP A 144 -3.97 -3.76 14.78
CA ASP A 144 -4.60 -4.62 13.78
C ASP A 144 -3.61 -5.08 12.70
N ARG A 145 -2.71 -4.20 12.24
CA ARG A 145 -1.68 -4.54 11.24
C ARG A 145 -0.68 -5.54 11.78
N ARG A 146 -0.23 -5.38 13.03
CA ARG A 146 0.68 -6.32 13.70
C ARG A 146 0.03 -7.68 13.77
N ASP A 147 -1.22 -7.74 14.22
CA ASP A 147 -1.92 -9.00 14.44
C ASP A 147 -2.24 -9.70 13.12
N ALA A 148 -2.61 -8.94 12.08
CA ALA A 148 -2.77 -9.46 10.72
C ALA A 148 -1.45 -10.01 10.16
N HIS A 149 -0.33 -9.30 10.33
CA HIS A 149 1.00 -9.77 9.90
C HIS A 149 1.42 -11.04 10.64
N ASN A 150 1.26 -11.07 11.97
CA ASN A 150 1.54 -12.24 12.80
C ASN A 150 0.71 -13.46 12.34
N ARG A 151 -0.58 -13.27 12.05
CA ARG A 151 -1.46 -14.34 11.54
C ARG A 151 -0.94 -14.91 10.22
N ILE A 152 -0.54 -14.05 9.27
CA ILE A 152 0.01 -14.49 7.98
C ILE A 152 1.34 -15.23 8.17
N LYS A 153 2.21 -14.73 9.05
CA LYS A 153 3.50 -15.34 9.36
C LYS A 153 3.34 -16.71 10.04
N ASN A 154 2.44 -16.82 11.00
CA ASN A 154 2.17 -18.06 11.73
C ASN A 154 1.48 -19.11 10.85
N ALA A 155 0.71 -18.68 9.86
CA ALA A 155 0.15 -19.57 8.83
C ALA A 155 1.20 -20.01 7.78
N GLU A 156 2.46 -19.63 7.95
CA GLU A 156 3.59 -19.94 7.06
C GLU A 156 3.41 -19.50 5.59
N LEU A 157 2.47 -18.59 5.34
CA LEU A 157 2.11 -18.16 3.98
C LEU A 157 3.28 -17.53 3.23
N PHE A 158 4.20 -16.87 3.94
CA PHE A 158 5.41 -16.29 3.34
C PHE A 158 6.34 -17.33 2.69
N LYS A 159 6.29 -18.60 3.10
CA LYS A 159 7.10 -19.66 2.48
C LYS A 159 6.65 -19.95 1.05
N GLY A 160 5.37 -19.76 0.74
CA GLY A 160 4.82 -19.99 -0.60
C GLY A 160 5.22 -18.94 -1.64
N PHE A 161 5.90 -17.86 -1.22
CA PHE A 161 6.33 -16.76 -2.10
C PHE A 161 7.85 -16.69 -2.29
N LYS A 162 8.61 -17.65 -1.75
CA LYS A 162 10.07 -17.74 -1.89
C LYS A 162 10.49 -18.60 -3.06
#